data_AF-A0A2E4DQK2-F1
#
_entry.id   AF-A0A2E4DQK2-F1
#
_cell.length_a   1.000
_cell.length_b   1.000
_cell.length_c   1.000
_cell.angle_alpha   90.00
_cell.angle_beta   90.00
_cell.angle_gamma   90.00
#
_symmetry.space_group_name_H-M   'P 1'
#
loop_
_entity.id
_entity.type
_entity.pdbx_description
1 polymer ?
#
loop_
_entity_poly.entity_id
_entity_poly.type
_entity_poly.pdbx_seq_one_letter_code
_entity_poly.pdbx_strand_id
1 'polypeptide(L)' 'MIKAKAPRKRLKILSKAKKISCPILHDAKRDSAFQSFNLKVVPAMFLIDTEKQIVAQWAGKTNHQEVEKHVLSLLNGK' A
#
# COMPACT_ATOMS: atom_id res chain seq x y z
N MET A 1 33.22 3.85 -5.01
CA MET A 1 32.02 3.32 -4.34
C MET A 1 30.99 4.42 -4.14
N ILE A 2 29.86 4.39 -4.86
CA ILE A 2 28.74 5.33 -4.61
C ILE A 2 27.99 4.83 -3.36
N LYS A 3 28.10 5.54 -2.23
CA LYS A 3 27.34 5.19 -1.01
C LYS A 3 25.84 5.33 -1.30
N ALA A 4 25.10 4.23 -1.17
CA ALA A 4 23.65 4.23 -1.29
C ALA A 4 23.03 5.20 -0.27
N LYS A 5 22.22 6.16 -0.74
CA LYS A 5 21.47 7.08 0.15
C LYS A 5 20.58 6.27 1.10
N ALA A 6 20.52 6.68 2.36
CA ALA A 6 19.68 6.05 3.39
C ALA A 6 18.21 5.93 2.92
N PRO A 7 17.51 4.81 3.20
CA PRO A 7 16.17 4.52 2.67
C PRO A 7 15.14 5.65 2.84
N ARG A 8 15.14 6.32 4.01
CA ARG A 8 14.25 7.46 4.28
C ARG A 8 14.48 8.65 3.35
N LYS A 9 15.73 8.94 2.96
CA LYS A 9 16.04 10.03 2.02
C LYS A 9 15.52 9.71 0.61
N ARG A 10 15.63 8.45 0.18
CA ARG A 10 15.09 7.98 -1.11
C ARG A 10 13.57 8.08 -1.15
N LEU A 11 12.90 7.67 -0.07
CA LEU A 11 11.44 7.73 0.06
C LEU A 11 10.90 9.17 -0.04
N LYS A 12 11.56 10.13 0.64
CA LYS A 12 11.19 11.56 0.56
C LYS A 12 11.29 12.11 -0.87
N ILE A 13 12.37 11.76 -1.60
CA ILE A 13 12.55 12.18 -2.99
C ILE A 13 11.45 11.59 -3.87
N LEU A 14 11.16 10.30 -3.71
CA LEU A 14 10.13 9.60 -4.48
C LEU A 14 8.73 10.19 -4.23
N SER A 15 8.36 10.40 -2.97
CA SER A 15 7.08 11.01 -2.56
C SER A 15 6.88 12.37 -3.25
N LYS A 16 7.91 13.24 -3.22
CA LYS A 16 7.85 14.55 -3.88
C LYS A 16 7.73 14.42 -5.40
N ALA A 17 8.51 13.54 -6.02
CA ALA A 17 8.50 13.36 -7.48
C ALA A 17 7.18 12.78 -7.99
N LYS A 18 6.54 11.88 -7.22
CA LYS A 18 5.28 11.24 -7.56
C LYS A 18 4.05 11.98 -7.03
N LYS A 19 4.24 13.14 -6.36
CA LYS A 19 3.17 13.94 -5.75
C LYS A 19 2.25 13.12 -4.83
N ILE A 20 2.82 12.17 -4.09
CA ILE A 20 2.06 11.33 -3.16
C ILE A 20 1.73 12.16 -1.92
N SER A 21 0.44 12.38 -1.66
CA SER A 21 -0.07 13.16 -0.53
C SER A 21 -0.52 12.31 0.67
N CYS A 22 -0.68 10.99 0.48
CA CYS A 22 -1.10 10.10 1.56
C CYS A 22 0.07 9.76 2.52
N PRO A 23 -0.23 9.35 3.77
CA PRO A 23 0.78 8.89 4.70
C PRO A 23 1.59 7.72 4.14
N ILE A 24 2.92 7.80 4.26
CA ILE A 24 3.83 6.73 3.85
C ILE A 24 4.61 6.24 5.06
N LEU A 25 4.49 4.94 5.35
CA LEU A 25 5.28 4.28 6.39
C LEU A 25 6.36 3.41 5.74
N HIS A 26 7.55 3.41 6.33
CA HIS A 26 8.68 2.59 5.86
C HIS A 26 8.72 1.28 6.66
N ASP A 27 8.36 0.20 6.00
CA ASP A 27 8.39 -1.15 6.55
C ASP A 27 9.82 -1.72 6.50
N ALA A 28 10.56 -1.57 7.59
CA ALA A 28 11.97 -1.97 7.68
C ALA A 28 12.30 -2.72 8.97
N LYS A 29 11.28 -3.20 9.68
CA LYS A 29 11.44 -4.04 10.85
C LYS A 29 11.60 -5.50 10.43
N ARG A 30 12.13 -6.32 11.34
CA ARG A 30 12.28 -7.78 11.14
C ARG A 30 10.92 -8.44 10.91
N ASP A 31 9.94 -8.06 11.72
CA ASP A 31 8.53 -8.46 11.57
C ASP A 31 7.83 -7.44 10.65
N SER A 32 8.08 -7.59 9.35
CA SER A 32 7.58 -6.66 8.34
C SER A 32 6.09 -6.88 8.08
N ALA A 33 5.39 -5.84 7.62
CA ALA A 33 4.02 -5.98 7.14
C ALA A 33 3.96 -7.01 5.99
N PHE A 34 5.00 -7.08 5.15
CA PHE A 34 5.09 -8.10 4.09
C PHE A 34 4.97 -9.53 4.64
N GLN A 35 5.67 -9.83 5.74
CA GLN A 35 5.61 -11.14 6.39
C GLN A 35 4.30 -11.34 7.16
N SER A 36 3.87 -10.35 7.94
CA SER A 36 2.66 -10.43 8.77
C SER A 36 1.39 -10.65 7.94
N PHE A 37 1.32 -10.08 6.74
CA PHE A 37 0.22 -10.30 5.80
C PHE A 37 0.46 -11.46 4.83
N ASN A 38 1.52 -12.25 5.03
CA ASN A 38 1.91 -13.38 4.18
C ASN A 38 1.90 -13.05 2.67
N LEU A 39 2.41 -11.86 2.32
CA LEU A 39 2.43 -11.39 0.94
C LEU A 39 3.41 -12.22 0.11
N LYS A 40 2.99 -12.57 -1.12
CA LYS A 40 3.84 -13.27 -2.09
C LYS A 40 4.51 -12.34 -3.11
N VAL A 41 3.92 -11.17 -3.35
CA VAL A 41 4.35 -10.25 -4.41
C VAL A 41 4.02 -8.80 -4.07
N VAL A 42 4.79 -7.86 -4.64
CA VAL A 42 4.50 -6.42 -4.67
C VAL A 42 4.29 -5.95 -6.13
N PRO A 43 3.39 -4.98 -6.40
CA PRO A 43 2.53 -4.29 -5.44
C PRO A 43 1.44 -5.20 -4.87
N ALA A 44 0.98 -4.89 -3.67
CA ALA A 44 -0.19 -5.51 -3.05
C ALA A 44 -1.05 -4.40 -2.43
N MET A 45 -2.36 -4.59 -2.44
CA MET A 45 -3.33 -3.62 -1.95
C MET A 45 -4.40 -4.33 -1.13
N PHE A 46 -4.85 -3.66 -0.08
CA PHE A 46 -5.91 -4.13 0.80
C PHE A 46 -6.99 -3.06 0.88
N LEU A 47 -8.25 -3.48 0.87
CA LEU A 47 -9.39 -2.64 1.21
C LEU A 47 -9.82 -2.95 2.63
N ILE A 48 -9.88 -1.92 3.46
CA ILE A 48 -10.25 -2.01 4.86
C ILE A 48 -11.56 -1.25 5.06
N ASP A 49 -12.53 -1.87 5.71
CA ASP A 49 -13.82 -1.25 6.02
C ASP A 49 -13.78 -0.39 7.29
N THR A 50 -14.93 0.19 7.69
CA THR A 50 -15.04 1.02 8.90
C THR A 50 -14.91 0.22 10.20
N GLU A 51 -15.11 -1.09 10.15
CA GLU A 51 -14.94 -2.03 11.27
C GLU A 51 -13.49 -2.55 11.36
N LYS A 52 -12.59 -1.98 10.55
CA LYS A 52 -11.16 -2.31 10.47
C LYS A 52 -10.90 -3.74 9.97
N GLN A 53 -11.84 -4.32 9.24
CA GLN A 53 -11.69 -5.63 8.61
C GLN A 53 -11.12 -5.50 7.21
N ILE A 54 -10.29 -6.46 6.81
CA ILE A 54 -9.85 -6.58 5.41
C ILE A 54 -10.97 -7.25 4.63
N VAL A 55 -11.60 -6.51 3.73
CA VAL A 55 -12.75 -6.99 2.94
C VAL A 55 -12.39 -7.32 1.49
N ALA A 56 -11.23 -6.86 1.03
CA ALA A 56 -10.66 -7.29 -0.25
C ALA A 56 -9.13 -7.14 -0.26
N GLN A 57 -8.47 -7.94 -1.10
CA GLN A 57 -7.03 -7.91 -1.33
C GLN A 57 -6.74 -8.12 -2.81
N TRP A 58 -5.79 -7.35 -3.35
CA TRP A 58 -5.26 -7.53 -4.69
C TRP A 58 -3.74 -7.65 -4.65
N ALA A 59 -3.19 -8.54 -5.47
CA ALA A 59 -1.76 -8.79 -5.57
C ALA A 59 -1.30 -8.64 -7.03
N GLY A 60 -0.22 -7.92 -7.24
CA GLY A 60 0.31 -7.60 -8.58
C GLY A 60 -0.50 -6.51 -9.29
N LYS A 61 -0.48 -6.56 -10.63
CA LYS A 61 -1.16 -5.57 -11.47
C LYS A 61 -2.67 -5.69 -11.27
N THR A 62 -3.29 -4.63 -10.78
CA THR A 62 -4.71 -4.61 -10.42
C THR A 62 -5.52 -3.76 -11.41
N ASN A 63 -6.75 -4.16 -11.70
CA ASN A 63 -7.70 -3.37 -12.49
C ASN A 63 -8.32 -2.24 -11.64
N HIS A 64 -8.10 -0.99 -12.04
CA HIS A 64 -8.61 0.17 -11.31
C HIS A 64 -10.14 0.20 -11.22
N GLN A 65 -10.86 -0.18 -12.28
CA GLN A 65 -12.33 -0.16 -12.30
C GLN A 65 -12.93 -1.15 -11.31
N GLU A 66 -12.28 -2.30 -11.15
CA GLU A 66 -12.68 -3.31 -10.17
C GLU A 66 -12.52 -2.79 -8.74
N VAL A 67 -11.39 -2.13 -8.46
CA VAL A 67 -11.11 -1.54 -7.15
C VAL A 67 -12.12 -0.45 -6.81
N GLU A 68 -12.39 0.45 -7.75
CA GLU A 68 -13.35 1.54 -7.58
C GLU A 68 -14.75 1.00 -7.26
N LYS A 69 -15.19 -0.05 -7.96
CA LYS A 69 -16.48 -0.70 -7.68
C LYS A 69 -16.57 -1.23 -6.24
N HIS A 70 -15.51 -1.87 -5.74
CA HIS A 70 -15.48 -2.37 -4.36
C HIS A 70 -15.52 -1.22 -3.35
N VAL A 71 -14.78 -0.15 -3.59
CA VAL A 71 -14.79 1.05 -2.72
C VAL A 71 -16.18 1.69 -2.69
N LEU A 72 -16.81 1.90 -3.86
CA LEU A 72 -18.15 2.47 -3.93
C LEU A 72 -19.20 1.59 -3.25
N SER A 73 -19.07 0.26 -3.35
CA SER A 73 -19.96 -0.66 -2.64
C SER A 73 -19.89 -0.49 -1.11
N LEU A 74 -18.70 -0.24 -0.55
CA LEU A 74 -18.55 0.01 0.89
C LEU A 74 -19.07 1.38 1.31
N LEU A 75 -18.92 2.40 0.46
CA LEU A 75 -19.40 3.75 0.75
C LEU A 75 -20.93 3.84 0.67
N ASN A 76 -21.54 3.11 -0.26
CA ASN A 76 -22.99 3.12 -0.50
C ASN A 76 -23.76 2.07 0.30
N GLY A 77 -23.07 1.11 0.92
CA GLY A 77 -23.66 0.08 1.79
C GLY A 77 -24.00 0.57 3.20
N LYS A 78 -24.19 1.88 3.40
CA LYS A 78 -24.63 2.50 4.65
C LYS A 78 -26.11 2.82 4.61
#